data_AF-A0A7S0QWR8-F1
#
_entry.id   AF-A0A7S0QWR8-F1
#
_cell.length_a   1.000
_cell.length_b   1.000
_cell.length_c   1.000
_cell.angle_alpha   90.00
_cell.angle_beta   90.00
_cell.angle_gamma   90.00
#
_symmetry.space_group_name_H-M   'P 1'
#
loop_
_entity.id
_entity.type
_entity.pdbx_description
1 polymer ?
#
loop_
_entity_poly.entity_id
_entity_poly.type
_entity_poly.pdbx_seq_one_letter_code
_entity_poly.pdbx_strand_id
1 'polypeptide(L)'
;QLQAGVDVKGVLVGLMNRLAAFARAEPGAIPAELDMLGTFRTHVAQMSAASIGLAGVLDLQVALLNFALGLAPDRLDFVDHLLQACGDTLRNADVTRVDGAAERAVAQ
;
A
#
# COMPACT_ATOMS: atom_id res chain seq x y z
N GLN A 1 -13.42 4.78 16.79
CA GLN A 1 -12.20 5.60 16.93
C GLN A 1 -11.17 4.76 17.69
N LEU A 2 -9.95 4.61 17.16
CA LEU A 2 -8.89 3.82 17.80
C LEU A 2 -8.17 4.69 18.85
N GLN A 3 -7.76 4.09 19.98
CA GLN A 3 -7.03 4.81 21.04
C GLN A 3 -5.67 5.32 20.51
N ALA A 4 -5.20 6.45 21.05
CA ALA A 4 -3.87 6.97 20.75
C ALA A 4 -2.80 5.94 21.18
N GLY A 5 -1.92 5.55 20.26
CA GLY A 5 -0.89 4.52 20.50
C GLY A 5 -1.18 3.14 19.90
N VAL A 6 -2.32 2.95 19.25
CA VAL A 6 -2.57 1.73 18.45
C VAL A 6 -1.70 1.76 17.19
N ASP A 7 -0.95 0.68 16.95
CA ASP A 7 -0.20 0.47 15.70
C ASP A 7 -1.16 0.12 14.55
N VAL A 8 -1.84 1.16 14.05
CA VAL A 8 -2.82 1.05 12.96
C VAL A 8 -2.16 0.47 11.69
N LYS A 9 -0.88 0.78 11.47
CA LYS A 9 -0.07 0.21 10.39
C LYS A 9 0.05 -1.30 10.56
N GLY A 10 0.50 -1.77 11.72
CA GLY A 10 0.66 -3.20 12.00
C GLY A 10 -0.65 -3.97 11.88
N VAL A 11 -1.77 -3.38 12.33
CA VAL A 11 -3.11 -3.99 12.21
C VAL A 11 -3.52 -4.11 10.73
N LEU A 12 -3.37 -3.05 9.93
CA LEU A 12 -3.70 -3.07 8.49
C LEU A 12 -2.85 -4.07 7.73
N VAL A 13 -1.53 -4.05 7.94
CA VAL A 13 -0.59 -4.99 7.30
C VAL A 13 -0.92 -6.43 7.71
N GLY A 14 -1.18 -6.67 8.99
CA GLY A 14 -1.58 -7.98 9.50
C GLY A 14 -2.87 -8.49 8.87
N LEU A 15 -3.86 -7.61 8.68
CA LEU A 15 -5.12 -7.95 8.04
C LEU A 15 -4.95 -8.27 6.55
N MET A 16 -4.21 -7.46 5.81
CA MET A 16 -3.87 -7.70 4.40
C MET A 16 -3.16 -9.05 4.22
N ASN A 17 -2.15 -9.34 5.06
CA ASN A 17 -1.42 -10.60 5.00
C ASN A 17 -2.30 -11.82 5.27
N ARG A 18 -3.20 -11.74 6.27
CA ARG A 18 -4.16 -12.81 6.57
C ARG A 18 -5.14 -13.03 5.44
N LEU A 19 -5.67 -11.96 4.84
CA LEU A 19 -6.59 -12.07 3.71
C LEU A 19 -5.91 -12.62 2.45
N ALA A 20 -4.67 -12.21 2.14
CA ALA A 20 -3.91 -12.78 1.04
C ALA A 20 -3.57 -14.27 1.27
N ALA A 21 -3.29 -14.66 2.52
CA ALA A 21 -3.11 -16.07 2.85
C ALA A 21 -4.42 -16.86 2.68
N PHE A 22 -5.54 -16.31 3.14
CA PHE A 22 -6.87 -16.92 3.01
C PHE A 22 -7.29 -17.06 1.54
N ALA A 23 -7.12 -16.02 0.72
CA ALA A 23 -7.40 -16.03 -0.71
C ALA A 23 -6.62 -17.11 -1.47
N ARG A 24 -5.36 -17.35 -1.07
CA ARG A 24 -4.51 -18.39 -1.66
C ARG A 24 -4.88 -19.79 -1.20
N ALA A 25 -5.29 -19.93 0.06
CA ALA A 25 -5.67 -21.22 0.64
C ALA A 25 -7.03 -21.71 0.11
N GLU A 26 -7.98 -20.80 -0.10
CA GLU A 26 -9.33 -21.11 -0.56
C GLU A 26 -9.72 -20.24 -1.78
N PRO A 27 -9.27 -20.61 -2.99
CA PRO A 27 -9.64 -19.92 -4.22
C PRO A 27 -11.16 -20.04 -4.44
N GLY A 28 -11.89 -18.94 -4.25
CA GLY A 28 -13.35 -18.89 -4.38
C GLY A 28 -14.13 -18.64 -3.09
N ALA A 29 -13.47 -18.64 -1.91
CA ALA A 29 -14.11 -18.25 -0.65
C ALA A 29 -14.34 -16.72 -0.56
N ILE A 30 -13.67 -15.96 -1.41
CA ILE A 30 -13.80 -14.51 -1.51
C ILE A 30 -14.85 -14.18 -2.56
N PRO A 31 -15.96 -13.51 -2.19
CA PRO A 31 -16.97 -13.10 -3.15
C PRO A 31 -16.37 -12.18 -4.21
N ALA A 32 -16.66 -12.44 -5.48
CA ALA A 32 -16.22 -11.57 -6.59
C ALA A 32 -16.80 -10.14 -6.51
N GLU A 33 -17.90 -9.98 -5.79
CA GLU A 33 -18.55 -8.68 -5.52
C GLU A 33 -17.78 -7.83 -4.49
N LEU A 34 -16.90 -8.45 -3.69
CA LEU A 34 -16.17 -7.76 -2.64
C LEU A 34 -14.91 -7.11 -3.22
N ASP A 35 -14.97 -5.79 -3.44
CA ASP A 35 -13.80 -4.99 -3.83
C ASP A 35 -12.88 -4.74 -2.62
N MET A 36 -12.18 -5.80 -2.18
CA MET A 36 -11.19 -5.70 -1.12
C MET A 36 -10.08 -4.71 -1.48
N LEU A 37 -9.65 -4.73 -2.74
CA LEU A 37 -8.58 -3.86 -3.23
C LEU A 37 -8.95 -2.39 -3.11
N GLY A 38 -10.11 -1.98 -3.61
CA GLY A 38 -10.61 -0.62 -3.47
C GLY A 38 -10.91 -0.23 -2.01
N THR A 39 -11.42 -1.16 -1.21
CA THR A 39 -11.69 -0.93 0.22
C THR A 39 -10.40 -0.62 0.99
N PHE A 40 -9.37 -1.47 0.84
CA PHE A 40 -8.09 -1.25 1.48
C PHE A 40 -7.37 -0.02 0.94
N ARG A 41 -7.42 0.23 -0.37
CA ARG A 41 -6.88 1.46 -0.97
C ARG A 41 -7.48 2.70 -0.34
N THR A 42 -8.80 2.74 -0.15
CA THR A 42 -9.49 3.88 0.46
C THR A 42 -9.03 4.09 1.91
N HIS A 43 -8.89 3.03 2.69
CA HIS A 43 -8.42 3.12 4.07
C HIS A 43 -6.95 3.57 4.14
N VAL A 44 -6.08 3.08 3.25
CA VAL A 44 -4.69 3.53 3.17
C VAL A 44 -4.61 5.00 2.73
N ALA A 45 -5.44 5.44 1.78
CA ALA A 45 -5.48 6.84 1.34
C ALA A 45 -5.99 7.80 2.42
N GLN A 46 -6.83 7.32 3.34
CA GLN A 46 -7.29 8.08 4.51
C GLN A 46 -6.21 8.18 5.61
N MET A 47 -5.16 7.36 5.56
CA MET A 47 -4.01 7.49 6.46
C MET A 47 -3.16 8.68 6.02
N SER A 48 -2.99 9.66 6.91
CA SER A 48 -2.18 10.83 6.60
C SER A 48 -0.70 10.58 6.90
N ALA A 49 0.19 11.15 6.08
CA ALA A 49 1.61 11.23 6.40
C ALA A 49 1.87 11.92 7.74
N ALA A 50 0.95 12.77 8.22
CA ALA A 50 1.03 13.40 9.54
C ALA A 50 0.83 12.42 10.70
N SER A 51 0.16 11.27 10.49
CA SER A 51 -0.08 10.29 11.56
C SER A 51 0.98 9.21 11.65
N ILE A 52 1.53 8.75 10.51
CA ILE A 52 2.45 7.60 10.45
C ILE A 52 3.79 7.92 9.76
N GLY A 53 4.01 9.16 9.34
CA GLY A 53 5.19 9.58 8.60
C GLY A 53 5.19 9.10 7.14
N LEU A 54 6.04 9.70 6.31
CA LEU A 54 6.19 9.34 4.90
C LEU A 54 6.57 7.86 4.71
N ALA A 55 7.55 7.37 5.48
CA ALA A 55 7.97 5.97 5.43
C ALA A 55 6.84 5.00 5.79
N GLY A 56 5.99 5.36 6.76
CA GLY A 56 4.84 4.55 7.14
C GLY A 56 3.78 4.47 6.04
N VAL A 57 3.53 5.58 5.34
CA VAL A 57 2.62 5.62 4.18
C VAL A 57 3.16 4.76 3.05
N LEU A 58 4.46 4.88 2.73
CA LEU A 58 5.10 4.06 1.69
C LEU A 58 5.07 2.57 2.03
N ASP A 59 5.33 2.19 3.28
CA ASP A 59 5.22 0.80 3.73
C ASP A 59 3.81 0.24 3.55
N LEU A 60 2.76 1.03 3.84
CA LEU A 60 1.38 0.62 3.61
C LEU A 60 1.07 0.46 2.12
N GLN A 61 1.58 1.36 1.27
CA GLN A 61 1.42 1.25 -0.18
C GLN A 61 2.11 0.00 -0.73
N VAL A 62 3.30 -0.34 -0.25
CA VAL A 62 4.02 -1.59 -0.61
C VAL A 62 3.27 -2.82 -0.12
N ALA A 63 2.74 -2.81 1.11
CA ALA A 63 1.92 -3.90 1.62
C ALA A 63 0.65 -4.11 0.78
N LEU A 64 -0.01 -3.02 0.37
CA LEU A 64 -1.19 -3.06 -0.49
C LEU A 64 -0.86 -3.55 -1.91
N LEU A 65 0.32 -3.21 -2.43
CA LEU A 65 0.81 -3.72 -3.71
C LEU A 65 1.04 -5.24 -3.64
N ASN A 66 1.72 -5.72 -2.61
CA ASN A 66 1.94 -7.15 -2.41
C ASN A 66 0.61 -7.91 -2.23
N PHE A 67 -0.35 -7.29 -1.54
CA PHE A 67 -1.70 -7.83 -1.41
C PHE A 67 -2.41 -7.95 -2.78
N ALA A 68 -2.33 -6.91 -3.61
CA ALA A 68 -2.90 -6.91 -4.96
C ALA A 68 -2.30 -7.99 -5.85
N LEU A 69 -0.97 -8.11 -5.87
CA LEU A 69 -0.26 -9.14 -6.65
C LEU A 69 -0.61 -10.56 -6.18
N GLY A 70 -0.87 -10.75 -4.88
CA GLY A 70 -1.26 -12.05 -4.33
C GLY A 70 -2.72 -12.44 -4.57
N LEU A 71 -3.62 -11.45 -4.68
CA LEU A 71 -5.06 -11.67 -4.83
C LEU A 71 -5.51 -11.67 -6.30
N ALA A 72 -4.94 -10.77 -7.11
CA ALA A 72 -5.34 -10.54 -8.48
C ALA A 72 -4.12 -10.15 -9.34
N PRO A 73 -3.22 -11.10 -9.66
CA PRO A 73 -1.99 -10.83 -10.41
C PRO A 73 -2.26 -10.24 -11.81
N ASP A 74 -3.43 -10.52 -12.39
CA ASP A 74 -3.82 -10.03 -13.72
C ASP A 74 -4.28 -8.56 -13.71
N ARG A 75 -4.53 -7.97 -12.53
CA ARG A 75 -5.02 -6.59 -12.36
C ARG A 75 -3.88 -5.58 -12.30
N LEU A 76 -3.11 -5.51 -13.38
CA LEU A 76 -1.98 -4.58 -13.52
C LEU A 76 -2.43 -3.10 -13.50
N ASP A 77 -3.69 -2.83 -13.88
CA ASP A 77 -4.32 -1.51 -13.73
C ASP A 77 -4.29 -1.01 -12.28
N PHE A 78 -4.54 -1.91 -11.34
CA PHE A 78 -4.53 -1.57 -9.91
C PHE A 78 -3.11 -1.33 -9.39
N VAL A 79 -2.14 -2.11 -9.90
CA VAL A 79 -0.71 -1.95 -9.60
C VAL A 79 -0.20 -0.58 -10.08
N ASP A 80 -0.52 -0.22 -11.32
CA ASP A 80 -0.14 1.08 -11.90
C ASP A 80 -0.69 2.25 -11.07
N HIS A 81 -1.97 2.20 -10.71
CA HIS A 81 -2.59 3.22 -9.86
C HIS A 81 -1.93 3.35 -8.48
N LEU A 82 -1.48 2.23 -7.87
CA LEU A 82 -0.77 2.29 -6.60
C LEU A 82 0.61 2.93 -6.74
N LEU A 83 1.36 2.57 -7.79
CA LEU A 83 2.67 3.17 -8.06
C LEU A 83 2.54 4.67 -8.35
N GLN A 84 1.51 5.08 -9.08
CA GLN A 84 1.20 6.49 -9.28
C GLN A 84 0.96 7.20 -7.95
N ALA A 85 0.16 6.60 -7.06
CA ALA A 85 -0.11 7.16 -5.73
C ALA A 85 1.15 7.26 -4.86
N CYS A 86 2.09 6.30 -4.96
CA CYS A 86 3.41 6.41 -4.32
C CYS A 86 4.19 7.61 -4.85
N GLY A 87 4.24 7.78 -6.18
CA GLY A 87 4.92 8.90 -6.83
C GLY A 87 4.31 10.25 -6.47
N ASP A 88 2.98 10.36 -6.42
CA ASP A 88 2.27 11.55 -5.97
C ASP A 88 2.58 11.85 -4.49
N THR A 89 2.63 10.82 -3.64
CA THR A 89 2.98 10.95 -2.22
C THR A 89 4.40 11.50 -2.03
N LEU A 90 5.37 10.98 -2.79
CA LEU A 90 6.76 11.45 -2.75
C LEU A 90 6.92 12.88 -3.27
N ARG A 91 6.24 13.21 -4.37
CA ARG A 91 6.21 14.58 -4.91
C ARG A 91 5.60 15.58 -3.92
N ASN A 92 4.49 15.22 -3.29
CA ASN A 92 3.77 16.08 -2.35
C ASN A 92 4.50 16.23 -1.01
N ALA A 93 5.33 15.27 -0.63
CA ALA A 93 6.17 15.36 0.56
C ALA A 93 7.37 16.31 0.38
N ASP A 94 7.50 16.95 -0.79
CA ASP A 94 8.61 17.82 -1.20
C ASP A 94 9.98 17.16 -1.03
N VAL A 95 10.01 15.82 -1.07
CA VAL A 95 11.23 15.01 -1.16
C VAL A 95 11.65 15.02 -2.64
N THR A 96 11.89 16.22 -3.16
CA THR A 96 12.44 16.47 -4.49
C THR A 96 13.95 16.23 -4.53
N ARG A 97 14.57 15.94 -3.38
CA ARG A 97 15.95 15.49 -3.28
C ARG A 97 15.99 14.00 -2.96
N VAL A 98 16.17 13.19 -3.99
CA VAL A 98 16.61 11.80 -3.84
C VAL A 98 18.09 11.85 -3.49
N ASP A 99 18.44 12.25 -2.26
CA ASP A 99 19.81 12.13 -1.76
C ASP A 99 20.10 10.63 -1.52
N GLY A 100 20.26 9.88 -2.60
CA GLY A 100 20.32 8.42 -2.62
C GLY A 100 21.19 7.94 -3.78
N ALA A 101 21.81 6.77 -3.62
CA ALA A 101 22.75 6.21 -4.61
C ALA A 101 22.16 6.11 -6.04
N ALA A 102 20.83 6.09 -6.18
CA ALA A 102 20.13 6.09 -7.47
C ALA A 102 20.33 7.38 -8.29
N GLU A 103 20.39 8.56 -7.66
CA GLU A 103 20.65 9.82 -8.38
C GLU A 103 22.08 9.83 -8.97
N ARG A 104 23.05 9.33 -8.19
CA ARG A 104 24.45 9.22 -8.61
C ARG A 104 24.68 8.26 -9.78
N ALA A 105 23.77 7.31 -10.01
CA ALA A 105 23.84 6.37 -11.12
C ALA A 105 23.21 6.91 -12.42
N VAL A 106 22.32 7.91 -12.35
CA VAL A 106 21.68 8.52 -13.52
C VAL A 106 22.47 9.74 -14.03
N ALA A 107 23.32 10.33 -13.19
CA ALA A 107 24.19 11.45 -13.54
C ALA A 107 25.58 11.06 -14.09
N GLN A 108 25.79 9.78 -14.44
CA GLN A 108 27.00 9.27 -15.10
C GLN A 108 26.63 8.69 -16.47
#